data_AF-A0A2V9ZUI8-F1
#
_entry.id   AF-A0A2V9ZUI8-F1
#
_cell.length_a   1.000
_cell.length_b   1.000
_cell.length_c   1.000
_cell.angle_alpha   90.00
_cell.angle_beta   90.00
_cell.angle_gamma   90.00
#
_symmetry.space_group_name_H-M   'P 1'
#
loop_
_entity.id
_entity.type
_entity.pdbx_description
1 polymer ?
#
loop_
_entity_poly.entity_id
_entity_poly.type
_entity_poly.pdbx_seq_one_letter_code
_entity_poly.pdbx_strand_id
1 'polypeptide(L)'
;MAIWRYQFLLLWLLFPVVFTLIVSIVRPMFVARYFFFCLPAFILLASAGLARIRRSWLLAPALIFFVALSLKGTLSYYDHDFDLYRDDWRAASYYVLNRARPADVVIFHIAMGRMPYEFYRSVYPGGGPAPTVINPARGDHMDYRDFMGKPSANFIRAVPAQYDRVWVVLKNNQTKTGDVDFTTTVLSQVFGVSYATRQDASFPGGIEIRFYSERRVQKEADISGSQSR
;
A
#
# COMPACT_ATOMS: atom_id res chain seq x y z
N MET A 1 31.42 3.97 -40.62
CA MET A 1 30.66 4.95 -39.79
C MET A 1 29.42 4.38 -39.06
N ALA A 2 29.20 3.05 -38.96
CA ALA A 2 28.02 2.51 -38.27
C ALA A 2 28.28 2.04 -36.81
N ILE A 3 29.55 1.90 -36.42
CA ILE A 3 29.97 1.32 -35.13
C ILE A 3 29.52 2.16 -33.94
N TRP A 4 29.58 3.49 -34.05
CA TRP A 4 29.17 4.41 -32.97
C TRP A 4 27.69 4.25 -32.57
N ARG A 5 26.81 3.96 -33.52
CA ARG A 5 25.38 3.74 -33.26
C ARG A 5 25.14 2.50 -32.40
N TYR A 6 25.88 1.42 -32.66
CA TYR A 6 25.82 0.19 -31.87
C TYR A 6 26.51 0.33 -30.52
N GLN A 7 27.64 1.05 -30.46
CA GLN A 7 28.33 1.35 -29.20
C GLN A 7 27.46 2.20 -28.27
N PHE A 8 26.77 3.21 -28.81
CA PHE A 8 25.84 4.03 -28.05
C PHE A 8 24.68 3.18 -27.48
N LEU A 9 24.08 2.31 -28.30
CA LEU A 9 23.02 1.40 -27.83
C LEU A 9 23.53 0.41 -26.78
N LEU A 10 24.75 -0.12 -26.94
CA LEU A 10 25.37 -1.02 -25.96
C LEU A 10 25.69 -0.30 -24.66
N LEU A 11 26.23 0.91 -24.71
CA LEU A 11 26.45 1.76 -23.53
C LEU A 11 25.13 2.09 -22.86
N TRP A 12 24.08 2.43 -23.61
CA TRP A 12 22.76 2.71 -23.07
C TRP A 12 22.09 1.46 -22.46
N LEU A 13 22.39 0.25 -22.94
CA LEU A 13 21.91 -0.98 -22.32
C LEU A 13 22.74 -1.37 -21.09
N LEU A 14 24.06 -1.38 -21.22
CA LEU A 14 24.99 -1.87 -20.19
C LEU A 14 25.12 -0.89 -19.04
N PHE A 15 25.12 0.41 -19.28
CA PHE A 15 25.27 1.42 -18.23
C PHE A 15 24.18 1.31 -17.14
N PRO A 16 22.87 1.36 -17.45
CA PRO A 16 21.83 1.22 -16.43
C PRO A 16 21.82 -0.17 -15.79
N VAL A 17 22.16 -1.24 -16.53
CA VAL A 17 22.22 -2.60 -15.97
C VAL A 17 23.37 -2.72 -14.95
N VAL A 18 24.58 -2.31 -15.33
CA VAL A 18 25.76 -2.33 -14.45
C VAL A 18 25.59 -1.36 -13.28
N PHE A 19 25.06 -0.17 -13.53
CA PHE A 19 24.75 0.80 -12.48
C PHE A 19 23.74 0.24 -11.47
N THR A 20 22.65 -0.38 -11.95
CA THR A 20 21.65 -0.99 -11.06
C THR A 20 22.23 -2.20 -10.31
N LEU A 21 23.10 -2.99 -10.94
CA LEU A 21 23.85 -4.07 -10.27
C LEU A 21 24.69 -3.53 -9.11
N ILE A 22 25.48 -2.49 -9.36
CA ILE A 22 26.35 -1.86 -8.35
C ILE A 22 25.52 -1.26 -7.20
N VAL A 23 24.46 -0.51 -7.53
CA VAL A 23 23.55 0.06 -6.53
C VAL A 23 22.83 -1.03 -5.74
N SER A 24 22.50 -2.15 -6.38
CA SER A 24 21.78 -3.22 -5.71
C SER A 24 22.60 -3.98 -4.68
N ILE A 25 23.94 -3.93 -4.75
CA ILE A 25 24.82 -4.46 -3.71
C ILE A 25 24.65 -3.68 -2.40
N VAL A 26 24.31 -2.39 -2.46
CA VAL A 26 24.15 -1.50 -1.30
C VAL A 26 22.70 -1.50 -0.77
N ARG A 27 21.72 -1.63 -1.66
CA ARG A 27 20.29 -1.73 -1.33
C ARG A 27 19.66 -2.77 -2.24
N PRO A 28 19.11 -3.90 -1.76
CA PRO A 28 18.41 -4.87 -2.62
C PRO A 28 17.14 -4.23 -3.19
N MET A 29 17.30 -3.47 -4.27
CA MET A 29 16.29 -2.72 -5.02
C MET A 29 16.27 -3.24 -6.47
N PHE A 30 16.59 -4.52 -6.67
CA PHE A 30 16.52 -5.22 -7.95
C PHE A 30 15.06 -5.48 -8.35
N VAL A 31 14.28 -4.41 -8.50
CA VAL A 31 12.88 -4.54 -8.93
C VAL A 31 12.84 -4.40 -10.45
N ALA A 32 12.28 -5.40 -11.13
CA ALA A 32 12.18 -5.46 -12.60
C ALA A 32 11.65 -4.16 -13.22
N ARG A 33 10.77 -3.44 -12.50
CA ARG A 33 10.21 -2.13 -12.89
C ARG A 33 11.25 -1.06 -13.23
N TYR A 34 12.45 -1.09 -12.65
CA TYR A 34 13.49 -0.09 -12.92
C TYR A 34 14.21 -0.32 -14.26
N PHE A 35 14.09 -1.52 -14.83
CA PHE A 35 14.70 -1.86 -16.12
C PHE A 35 13.84 -1.51 -17.32
N PHE A 36 12.67 -0.89 -17.11
CA PHE A 36 11.84 -0.40 -18.21
C PHE A 36 12.60 0.58 -19.12
N PHE A 37 13.51 1.38 -18.55
CA PHE A 37 14.38 2.30 -19.32
C PHE A 37 15.36 1.58 -20.25
N CYS A 38 15.68 0.30 -20.00
CA CYS A 38 16.58 -0.50 -20.82
C CYS A 38 15.86 -1.21 -21.98
N LEU A 39 14.54 -1.36 -21.90
CA LEU A 39 13.74 -2.09 -22.89
C LEU A 39 13.85 -1.52 -24.31
N PRO A 40 13.77 -0.19 -24.55
CA PRO A 40 13.87 0.34 -25.90
C PRO A 40 15.22 0.01 -26.56
N ALA A 41 16.32 0.17 -25.82
CA ALA A 41 17.66 -0.15 -26.31
C ALA A 41 17.80 -1.65 -26.62
N PHE A 42 17.26 -2.52 -25.74
CA PHE A 42 17.26 -3.97 -25.95
C PHE A 42 16.47 -4.37 -27.20
N ILE A 43 15.27 -3.83 -27.40
CA ILE A 43 14.42 -4.13 -28.56
C ILE A 43 15.11 -3.69 -29.87
N LEU A 44 15.75 -2.52 -29.87
CA LEU A 44 16.48 -2.03 -31.05
C LEU A 44 17.71 -2.88 -31.38
N LEU A 45 18.48 -3.32 -30.38
CA LEU A 45 19.61 -4.23 -30.57
C LEU A 45 19.15 -5.62 -31.03
N ALA A 46 18.10 -6.17 -30.41
CA ALA A 46 17.54 -7.47 -30.76
C ALA A 46 16.98 -7.49 -32.19
N SER A 47 16.19 -6.48 -32.57
CA SER A 47 15.65 -6.34 -33.92
C SER A 47 16.74 -6.13 -34.98
N ALA A 48 17.76 -5.30 -34.69
CA ALA A 48 18.91 -5.14 -35.59
C ALA A 48 19.75 -6.41 -35.73
N GLY A 49 19.86 -7.22 -34.66
CA GLY A 49 20.49 -8.53 -34.67
C GLY A 49 19.72 -9.54 -35.54
N LEU A 50 18.40 -9.63 -35.33
CA LEU A 50 17.51 -10.49 -36.11
C LEU A 50 17.49 -10.10 -37.59
N ALA A 51 17.46 -8.81 -37.91
CA ALA A 51 17.46 -8.31 -39.29
C ALA A 51 18.74 -8.66 -40.08
N ARG A 52 19.85 -8.99 -39.39
CA ARG A 52 21.10 -9.43 -40.03
C ARG A 52 21.18 -10.94 -40.25
N ILE A 53 20.25 -11.72 -39.69
CA ILE A 53 20.20 -13.17 -39.90
C ILE A 53 19.64 -13.45 -41.31
N ARG A 54 20.52 -13.73 -42.27
CA ARG A 54 20.13 -14.05 -43.65
C ARG A 54 19.68 -15.50 -43.86
N ARG A 55 19.96 -16.38 -42.89
CA ARG A 55 19.65 -17.82 -42.96
C ARG A 55 18.31 -18.09 -42.27
N SER A 56 17.28 -18.42 -43.05
CA SER A 56 15.92 -18.67 -42.56
C SER A 56 15.84 -19.75 -41.47
N TRP A 57 16.74 -20.75 -41.53
CA TRP A 57 16.83 -21.81 -40.52
C TRP A 57 17.35 -21.34 -39.14
N LEU A 58 18.01 -20.18 -39.07
CA LEU A 58 18.43 -19.54 -37.81
C LEU A 58 17.44 -18.48 -37.34
N LEU A 59 16.66 -17.91 -38.25
CA LEU A 59 15.65 -16.90 -37.94
C LEU A 59 14.49 -17.50 -37.14
N ALA A 60 13.96 -18.64 -37.58
CA ALA A 60 12.85 -19.33 -36.92
C ALA A 60 13.16 -19.68 -35.44
N PRO A 61 14.28 -20.35 -35.10
CA PRO A 61 14.59 -20.65 -33.71
C PRO A 61 14.88 -19.39 -32.89
N ALA A 62 15.49 -18.34 -33.47
CA ALA A 62 15.70 -17.07 -32.77
C ALA A 62 14.37 -16.39 -32.41
N LEU A 63 13.42 -16.35 -33.34
CA LEU A 63 12.07 -15.82 -33.09
C LEU A 63 11.35 -16.63 -32.02
N ILE A 64 11.37 -17.97 -32.13
CA ILE A 64 10.76 -18.87 -31.14
C ILE A 64 11.38 -18.61 -29.76
N PHE A 65 12.69 -18.42 -29.66
CA PHE A 65 13.37 -18.10 -28.42
C PHE A 65 12.86 -16.78 -27.80
N PHE A 66 12.76 -15.71 -28.59
CA PHE A 66 12.24 -14.42 -28.10
C PHE A 66 10.77 -14.50 -27.68
N VAL A 67 9.94 -15.23 -28.45
CA VAL A 67 8.53 -15.47 -28.11
C VAL A 67 8.43 -16.28 -26.82
N ALA A 68 9.22 -17.34 -26.68
CA ALA A 68 9.24 -18.17 -25.47
C ALA A 68 9.69 -17.36 -24.24
N LEU A 69 10.69 -16.50 -24.40
CA LEU A 69 11.16 -15.62 -23.32
C LEU A 69 10.09 -14.59 -22.93
N SER A 70 9.42 -13.98 -23.92
CA SER A 70 8.30 -13.07 -23.69
C SER A 70 7.14 -13.79 -23.01
N LEU A 71 6.78 -14.98 -23.47
CA LEU A 71 5.69 -15.76 -22.89
C LEU A 71 6.02 -16.20 -21.47
N LYS A 72 7.26 -16.63 -21.20
CA LYS A 72 7.72 -16.93 -19.85
C LYS A 72 7.65 -15.69 -18.95
N GLY A 73 8.04 -14.52 -19.45
CA GLY A 73 7.90 -13.26 -18.73
C GLY A 73 6.44 -12.93 -18.41
N THR A 74 5.55 -13.06 -19.39
CA THR A 74 4.11 -12.87 -19.22
C THR A 74 3.51 -13.88 -18.24
N LEU A 75 3.82 -15.17 -18.38
CA LEU A 75 3.33 -16.20 -17.47
C LEU A 75 3.85 -15.98 -16.06
N SER A 76 5.14 -15.67 -15.89
CA SER A 76 5.71 -15.30 -14.60
C SER A 76 5.03 -14.06 -14.00
N TYR A 77 4.65 -13.08 -14.83
CA TYR A 77 3.88 -11.92 -14.39
C TYR A 77 2.48 -12.31 -13.88
N TYR A 78 1.79 -13.21 -14.59
CA TYR A 78 0.47 -13.69 -14.16
C TYR A 78 0.52 -14.66 -12.97
N ASP A 79 1.61 -15.41 -12.82
CA ASP A 79 1.75 -16.51 -11.85
C ASP A 79 2.42 -16.05 -10.53
N HIS A 80 3.42 -15.16 -10.60
CA HIS A 80 4.21 -14.73 -9.44
C HIS A 80 4.05 -13.26 -9.03
N ASP A 81 3.54 -12.36 -9.89
CA ASP A 81 3.47 -10.91 -9.57
C ASP A 81 2.25 -10.54 -8.69
N PHE A 82 1.52 -11.55 -8.19
CA PHE A 82 0.48 -11.45 -7.16
C PHE A 82 0.96 -11.85 -5.76
N ASP A 83 2.28 -11.85 -5.50
CA ASP A 83 2.86 -12.00 -4.16
C ASP A 83 2.58 -10.81 -3.21
N LEU A 84 1.83 -9.82 -3.68
CA LEU A 84 0.98 -8.99 -2.84
C LEU A 84 -0.43 -9.51 -3.05
N TYR A 85 -0.97 -10.30 -2.11
CA TYR A 85 -2.40 -10.59 -2.03
C TYR A 85 -3.13 -9.32 -2.42
N ARG A 86 -3.84 -9.35 -3.56
CA ARG A 86 -4.50 -8.16 -4.08
C ARG A 86 -5.37 -7.63 -2.96
N ASP A 87 -5.01 -6.46 -2.45
CA ASP A 87 -5.72 -5.83 -1.35
C ASP A 87 -7.22 -5.87 -1.64
N ASP A 88 -7.99 -6.60 -0.84
CA ASP A 88 -9.43 -6.66 -1.03
C ASP A 88 -10.09 -5.45 -0.38
N TRP A 89 -9.72 -4.27 -0.89
CA TRP A 89 -10.29 -2.98 -0.49
C TRP A 89 -11.79 -2.93 -0.75
N ARG A 90 -12.31 -3.72 -1.70
CA ARG A 90 -13.75 -3.83 -1.94
C ARG A 90 -14.42 -4.45 -0.72
N ALA A 91 -14.01 -5.65 -0.33
CA ALA A 91 -14.60 -6.34 0.81
C ALA A 91 -14.37 -5.56 2.11
N ALA A 92 -13.17 -5.02 2.31
CA ALA A 92 -12.83 -4.19 3.47
C ALA A 92 -13.72 -2.94 3.58
N SER A 93 -13.88 -2.20 2.48
CA SER A 93 -14.73 -1.00 2.47
C SER A 93 -16.20 -1.35 2.67
N TYR A 94 -16.67 -2.42 2.03
CA TYR A 94 -18.06 -2.87 2.13
C TYR A 94 -18.36 -3.37 3.54
N TYR A 95 -17.40 -4.00 4.22
CA TYR A 95 -17.55 -4.41 5.62
C TYR A 95 -17.83 -3.23 6.54
N VAL A 96 -17.09 -2.13 6.37
CA VAL A 96 -17.31 -0.89 7.13
C VAL A 96 -18.64 -0.25 6.74
N LEU A 97 -18.92 -0.08 5.45
CA LEU A 97 -20.12 0.59 4.95
C LEU A 97 -21.42 -0.16 5.30
N ASN A 98 -21.40 -1.49 5.37
CA ASN A 98 -22.55 -2.30 5.78
C ASN A 98 -22.88 -2.19 7.29
N ARG A 99 -21.89 -1.80 8.11
CA ARG A 99 -22.02 -1.79 9.58
C ARG A 99 -21.97 -0.37 10.17
N ALA A 100 -21.70 0.61 9.33
CA ALA A 100 -21.59 2.00 9.71
C ALA A 100 -22.93 2.55 10.19
N ARG A 101 -22.87 3.37 11.24
CA ARG A 101 -23.98 4.15 11.74
C ARG A 101 -23.72 5.64 11.53
N PRO A 102 -24.77 6.48 11.54
CA PRO A 102 -24.59 7.94 11.61
C PRO A 102 -23.70 8.29 12.81
N ALA A 103 -22.78 9.25 12.61
CA ALA A 103 -21.75 9.66 13.58
C ALA A 103 -20.58 8.68 13.82
N ASP A 104 -20.52 7.53 13.13
CA ASP A 104 -19.31 6.70 13.15
C ASP A 104 -18.14 7.43 12.47
N VAL A 105 -16.93 7.19 12.95
CA VAL A 105 -15.70 7.75 12.36
C VAL A 105 -14.73 6.66 11.93
N VAL A 106 -13.91 6.96 10.92
CA VAL A 106 -12.86 6.06 10.43
C VAL A 106 -11.49 6.72 10.44
N ILE A 107 -10.50 5.98 10.92
CA ILE A 107 -9.08 6.32 10.98
C ILE A 107 -8.32 5.35 10.08
N PHE A 108 -7.60 5.88 9.10
CA PHE A 108 -6.62 5.12 8.35
C PHE A 108 -5.26 5.23 9.03
N HIS A 109 -4.66 4.08 9.35
CA HIS A 109 -3.30 4.02 9.90
C HIS A 109 -2.25 4.49 8.90
N ILE A 110 -2.42 4.12 7.63
CA ILE A 110 -1.67 4.66 6.50
C ILE A 110 -2.62 5.46 5.64
N ALA A 111 -2.32 6.74 5.43
CA ALA A 111 -3.15 7.67 4.68
C ALA A 111 -3.54 7.18 3.26
N MET A 112 -2.65 6.45 2.57
CA MET A 112 -2.94 5.81 1.27
C MET A 112 -4.19 4.92 1.28
N GLY A 113 -4.59 4.35 2.43
CA GLY A 113 -5.78 3.51 2.54
C GLY A 113 -7.10 4.26 2.33
N ARG A 114 -7.09 5.60 2.45
CA ARG A 114 -8.28 6.42 2.21
C ARG A 114 -8.71 6.40 0.74
N MET A 115 -7.76 6.45 -0.20
CA MET A 115 -8.07 6.50 -1.63
C MET A 115 -8.90 5.30 -2.11
N PRO A 116 -8.49 4.03 -1.89
CA PRO A 116 -9.29 2.90 -2.32
C PRO A 116 -10.63 2.82 -1.56
N TYR A 117 -10.67 3.22 -0.29
CA TYR A 117 -11.92 3.30 0.46
C TYR A 117 -12.92 4.28 -0.16
N GLU A 118 -12.51 5.51 -0.47
CA GLU A 118 -13.41 6.51 -1.08
C GLU A 118 -13.85 6.08 -2.48
N PHE A 119 -12.97 5.41 -3.25
CA PHE A 119 -13.35 4.81 -4.52
C PHE A 119 -14.45 3.77 -4.34
N TYR A 120 -14.27 2.77 -3.46
CA TYR A 120 -15.29 1.73 -3.24
C TYR A 120 -16.56 2.27 -2.58
N ARG A 121 -16.46 3.34 -1.80
CA ARG A 121 -17.62 4.10 -1.30
C ARG A 121 -18.39 4.75 -2.44
N SER A 122 -17.72 5.36 -3.42
CA SER A 122 -18.39 6.02 -4.54
C SER A 122 -19.20 5.08 -5.44
N VAL A 123 -18.77 3.81 -5.53
CA VAL A 123 -19.46 2.75 -6.29
C VAL A 123 -20.28 1.81 -5.40
N TYR A 124 -20.50 2.17 -4.13
CA TYR A 124 -21.17 1.31 -3.17
C TYR A 124 -22.70 1.29 -3.43
N PRO A 125 -23.31 0.12 -3.70
CA PRO A 125 -24.73 0.05 -4.04
C PRO A 125 -25.67 0.19 -2.84
N GLY A 126 -25.18 0.03 -1.61
CA GLY A 126 -26.02 -0.10 -0.42
C GLY A 126 -26.60 1.21 0.14
N GLY A 127 -26.18 2.39 -0.35
CA GLY A 127 -26.80 3.69 -0.02
C GLY A 127 -26.82 4.11 1.46
N GLY A 128 -26.12 3.40 2.34
CA GLY A 128 -26.12 3.64 3.80
C GLY A 128 -25.25 4.81 4.26
N PRO A 129 -25.37 5.23 5.54
CA PRO A 129 -24.51 6.24 6.11
C PRO A 129 -23.05 5.76 6.10
N ALA A 130 -22.14 6.61 5.63
CA ALA A 130 -20.72 6.31 5.64
C ALA A 130 -20.05 7.02 6.84
N PRO A 131 -19.09 6.37 7.52
CA PRO A 131 -18.37 6.99 8.60
C PRO A 131 -17.57 8.18 8.11
N THR A 132 -17.41 9.19 8.97
CA THR A 132 -16.61 10.37 8.65
C THR A 132 -15.13 10.02 8.76
N VAL A 133 -14.36 10.29 7.71
CA VAL A 133 -12.91 10.09 7.73
C VAL A 133 -12.26 11.21 8.54
N ILE A 134 -11.74 10.88 9.71
CA ILE A 134 -11.10 11.85 10.61
C ILE A 134 -9.57 11.85 10.51
N ASN A 135 -8.97 10.79 9.94
CA ASN A 135 -7.55 10.75 9.61
C ASN A 135 -7.28 9.85 8.39
N PRO A 136 -6.55 10.33 7.36
CA PRO A 136 -6.10 11.72 7.20
C PRO A 136 -7.31 12.64 7.00
N ALA A 137 -7.33 13.79 7.68
CA ALA A 137 -8.39 14.78 7.50
C ALA A 137 -8.34 15.35 6.08
N ARG A 138 -9.46 15.85 5.56
CA ARG A 138 -9.46 16.56 4.27
C ARG A 138 -8.85 17.96 4.53
N GLY A 139 -7.58 18.15 4.19
CA GLY A 139 -6.94 19.46 4.24
C GLY A 139 -7.26 20.30 3.01
N ASP A 140 -7.18 21.63 3.15
CA ASP A 140 -7.28 22.58 2.03
C ASP A 140 -6.03 22.56 1.13
N HIS A 141 -4.93 22.00 1.61
CA HIS A 141 -3.68 21.84 0.89
C HIS A 141 -3.29 20.36 0.82
N MET A 142 -2.83 19.90 -0.35
CA MET A 142 -2.24 18.57 -0.50
C MET A 142 -0.84 18.57 0.11
N ASP A 143 -0.66 17.87 1.23
CA ASP A 143 0.64 17.58 1.84
C ASP A 143 1.01 16.10 1.59
N TYR A 144 2.30 15.78 1.57
CA TYR A 144 2.79 14.39 1.55
C TYR A 144 2.16 13.55 2.67
N ARG A 145 1.85 14.17 3.82
CA ARG A 145 1.18 13.53 4.95
C ARG A 145 -0.24 13.05 4.64
N ASP A 146 -0.92 13.64 3.65
CA ASP A 146 -2.24 13.18 3.19
C ASP A 146 -2.16 11.87 2.40
N PHE A 147 -0.96 11.51 1.94
CA PHE A 147 -0.70 10.26 1.24
C PHE A 147 0.04 9.27 2.12
N MET A 148 1.02 9.71 2.91
CA MET A 148 1.98 8.82 3.59
C MET A 148 2.03 9.02 5.11
N GLY A 149 1.24 9.95 5.64
CA GLY A 149 1.20 10.26 7.06
C GLY A 149 0.55 9.16 7.89
N LYS A 150 1.08 8.95 9.08
CA LYS A 150 0.45 8.19 10.17
C LYS A 150 -0.22 9.16 11.16
N PRO A 151 -1.32 8.78 11.81
CA PRO A 151 -1.95 9.61 12.84
C PRO A 151 -0.98 9.89 14.00
N SER A 152 -0.97 11.13 14.50
CA SER A 152 -0.12 11.50 15.64
C SER A 152 -0.68 10.92 16.94
N ALA A 153 0.20 10.64 17.91
CA ALA A 153 -0.22 10.10 19.20
C ALA A 153 -1.20 11.03 19.94
N ASN A 154 -0.99 12.34 19.86
CA ASN A 154 -1.89 13.33 20.46
C ASN A 154 -3.29 13.29 19.84
N PHE A 155 -3.37 13.18 18.51
CA PHE A 155 -4.64 13.01 17.82
C PHE A 155 -5.34 11.73 18.28
N ILE A 156 -4.64 10.59 18.30
CA ILE A 156 -5.20 9.31 18.73
C ILE A 156 -5.77 9.38 20.15
N ARG A 157 -5.10 10.08 21.08
CA ARG A 157 -5.57 10.26 22.47
C ARG A 157 -6.80 11.14 22.60
N ALA A 158 -7.06 12.06 21.65
CA ALA A 158 -8.21 12.95 21.68
C ALA A 158 -9.50 12.28 21.14
N VAL A 159 -9.36 11.28 20.26
CA VAL A 159 -10.51 10.60 19.60
C VAL A 159 -11.52 10.03 20.60
N PRO A 160 -11.11 9.31 21.68
CA PRO A 160 -12.07 8.72 22.60
C PRO A 160 -12.83 9.73 23.44
N ALA A 161 -12.45 11.01 23.46
CA ALA A 161 -13.23 12.06 24.11
C ALA A 161 -14.39 12.54 23.22
N GLN A 162 -14.31 12.35 21.90
CA GLN A 162 -15.24 12.93 20.93
C GLN A 162 -16.15 11.89 20.26
N TYR A 163 -15.72 10.63 20.17
CA TYR A 163 -16.41 9.61 19.38
C TYR A 163 -16.64 8.32 20.17
N ASP A 164 -17.86 7.79 20.10
CA ASP A 164 -18.23 6.54 20.79
C ASP A 164 -18.00 5.28 19.96
N ARG A 165 -17.87 5.43 18.65
CA ARG A 165 -17.74 4.34 17.68
C ARG A 165 -16.67 4.70 16.65
N VAL A 166 -15.58 3.94 16.67
CA VAL A 166 -14.38 4.23 15.87
C VAL A 166 -13.99 3.00 15.07
N TRP A 167 -13.87 3.20 13.75
CA TRP A 167 -13.29 2.24 12.82
C TRP A 167 -11.83 2.58 12.59
N VAL A 168 -10.95 1.59 12.72
CA VAL A 168 -9.51 1.74 12.46
C VAL A 168 -9.14 0.78 11.35
N VAL A 169 -8.65 1.33 10.24
CA VAL A 169 -8.19 0.56 9.08
C VAL A 169 -6.67 0.52 9.09
N LEU A 170 -6.14 -0.67 9.33
CA LEU A 170 -4.72 -0.99 9.40
C LEU A 170 -4.29 -1.66 8.11
N LYS A 171 -3.10 -1.29 7.63
CA LYS A 171 -2.42 -1.96 6.52
C LYS A 171 -0.93 -1.87 6.75
N ASN A 172 -0.18 -2.92 6.42
CA ASN A 172 1.28 -2.97 6.61
C ASN A 172 1.69 -2.53 8.04
N ASN A 173 0.92 -2.98 9.04
CA ASN A 173 1.07 -2.61 10.45
C ASN A 173 2.18 -3.39 11.17
N GLN A 174 3.05 -4.06 10.40
CA GLN A 174 4.21 -4.79 10.89
C GLN A 174 5.48 -4.11 10.38
N THR A 175 6.51 -4.14 11.22
CA THR A 175 7.86 -3.74 10.88
C THR A 175 8.54 -4.81 10.02
N LYS A 176 9.72 -4.50 9.46
CA LYS A 176 10.50 -5.47 8.67
C LYS A 176 10.93 -6.69 9.49
N THR A 177 10.95 -6.60 10.82
CA THR A 177 11.25 -7.71 11.74
C THR A 177 10.01 -8.51 12.14
N GLY A 178 8.82 -8.12 11.69
CA GLY A 178 7.55 -8.76 12.02
C GLY A 178 6.84 -8.16 13.24
N ASP A 179 7.50 -7.28 13.99
CA ASP A 179 6.90 -6.62 15.16
C ASP A 179 5.82 -5.62 14.76
N VAL A 180 4.78 -5.45 15.58
CA VAL A 180 3.73 -4.45 15.34
C VAL A 180 4.33 -3.05 15.35
N ASP A 181 3.96 -2.23 14.36
CA ASP A 181 4.50 -0.87 14.25
C ASP A 181 4.02 0.04 15.39
N PHE A 182 4.85 1.02 15.76
CA PHE A 182 4.60 1.90 16.89
C PHE A 182 3.21 2.57 16.87
N THR A 183 2.72 3.00 15.70
CA THR A 183 1.42 3.70 15.64
C THR A 183 0.27 2.73 15.89
N THR A 184 0.36 1.50 15.38
CA THR A 184 -0.63 0.45 15.67
C THR A 184 -0.61 0.07 17.15
N THR A 185 0.56 0.04 17.79
CA THR A 185 0.68 -0.17 19.24
C THR A 185 -0.03 0.94 20.02
N VAL A 186 0.20 2.21 19.67
CA VAL A 186 -0.47 3.36 20.31
C VAL A 186 -1.98 3.32 20.10
N LEU A 187 -2.47 3.04 18.88
CA LEU A 187 -3.89 2.87 18.59
C LEU A 187 -4.51 1.77 19.47
N SER A 188 -3.85 0.60 19.52
CA SER A 188 -4.32 -0.56 20.29
C SER A 188 -4.39 -0.26 21.78
N GLN A 189 -3.38 0.41 22.32
CA GLN A 189 -3.30 0.75 23.74
C GLN A 189 -4.35 1.79 24.13
N VAL A 190 -4.43 2.91 23.40
CA VAL A 190 -5.36 4.01 23.72
C VAL A 190 -6.80 3.53 23.59
N PHE A 191 -7.15 2.86 22.50
CA PHE A 191 -8.52 2.42 22.28
C PHE A 191 -8.90 1.19 23.11
N GLY A 192 -7.94 0.30 23.41
CA GLY A 192 -8.17 -0.83 24.31
C GLY A 192 -8.50 -0.42 25.75
N VAL A 193 -7.98 0.73 26.22
CA VAL A 193 -8.34 1.29 27.52
C VAL A 193 -9.65 2.08 27.45
N SER A 194 -9.89 2.79 26.35
CA SER A 194 -10.99 3.74 26.24
C SER A 194 -12.33 3.12 25.84
N TYR A 195 -12.33 1.93 25.24
CA TYR A 195 -13.54 1.25 24.75
C TYR A 195 -13.70 -0.12 25.42
N ALA A 196 -14.95 -0.53 25.67
CA ALA A 196 -15.26 -1.82 26.26
C ALA A 196 -15.27 -2.93 25.20
N THR A 197 -15.73 -2.63 23.99
CA THR A 197 -15.92 -3.60 22.92
C THR A 197 -14.94 -3.37 21.78
N ARG A 198 -14.29 -4.45 21.33
CA ARG A 198 -13.42 -4.51 20.15
C ARG A 198 -13.84 -5.66 19.24
N GLN A 199 -13.94 -5.42 17.94
CA GLN A 199 -14.11 -6.44 16.92
C GLN A 199 -13.08 -6.27 15.82
N ASP A 200 -12.46 -7.37 15.39
CA ASP A 200 -11.44 -7.35 14.35
C ASP A 200 -11.91 -8.14 13.13
N ALA A 201 -11.55 -7.67 11.94
CA ALA A 201 -11.77 -8.36 10.68
C ALA A 201 -10.54 -8.22 9.78
N SER A 202 -10.03 -9.35 9.29
CA SER A 202 -8.86 -9.40 8.41
C SER A 202 -9.29 -9.71 6.98
N PHE A 203 -8.63 -9.07 6.02
CA PHE A 203 -8.88 -9.21 4.59
C PHE A 203 -7.57 -9.50 3.85
N PRO A 204 -7.65 -10.11 2.65
CA PRO A 204 -6.50 -10.26 1.76
C PRO A 204 -5.74 -8.95 1.55
N GLY A 205 -4.40 -9.05 1.46
CA GLY A 205 -3.49 -7.91 1.28
C GLY A 205 -3.01 -7.29 2.59
N GLY A 206 -3.23 -7.97 3.71
CA GLY A 206 -2.81 -7.47 5.02
C GLY A 206 -3.62 -6.27 5.48
N ILE A 207 -4.87 -6.14 5.03
CA ILE A 207 -5.82 -5.16 5.53
C ILE A 207 -6.48 -5.74 6.78
N GLU A 208 -6.39 -5.02 7.88
CA GLU A 208 -7.04 -5.36 9.14
C GLU A 208 -7.94 -4.19 9.56
N ILE A 209 -9.21 -4.47 9.83
CA ILE A 209 -10.18 -3.48 10.30
C ILE A 209 -10.50 -3.79 11.75
N ARG A 210 -10.33 -2.80 12.61
CA ARG A 210 -10.70 -2.88 14.02
C ARG A 210 -11.83 -1.91 14.31
N PHE A 211 -12.88 -2.41 14.93
CA PHE A 211 -14.03 -1.64 15.36
C PHE A 211 -14.03 -1.54 16.88
N TYR A 212 -14.06 -0.31 17.39
CA TYR A 212 -14.12 -0.02 18.82
C TYR A 212 -15.44 0.67 19.13
N SER A 213 -16.12 0.21 20.19
CA SER A 213 -17.39 0.79 20.64
C SER A 213 -17.55 0.72 22.16
N GLU A 214 -18.57 1.41 22.68
CA GLU A 214 -18.92 1.45 24.11
C GLU A 214 -17.79 2.07 24.93
N ARG A 215 -17.71 3.40 24.89
CA ARG A 215 -16.71 4.15 25.65
C ARG A 215 -16.80 3.81 27.13
N ARG A 216 -15.68 3.43 27.74
CA ARG A 216 -15.59 3.28 29.19
C ARG A 216 -15.65 4.69 29.78
N VAL A 217 -16.67 4.95 30.60
CA VAL A 217 -16.70 6.19 31.39
C VAL A 217 -15.57 6.09 32.39
N GLN A 218 -14.49 6.83 32.16
CA GLN A 218 -13.49 7.07 33.18
C GLN A 218 -14.22 7.85 34.28
N LYS A 219 -14.58 7.18 35.39
CA LYS A 219 -14.98 7.89 36.60
C LYS A 219 -13.81 8.80 36.95
N GLU A 220 -13.94 10.10 36.69
CA GLU A 220 -13.18 11.11 37.40
C GLU A 220 -13.42 10.83 38.87
N ALA A 221 -12.37 10.34 39.54
CA ALA A 221 -12.38 10.23 40.98
C ALA A 221 -12.55 11.65 41.51
N ASP A 222 -13.72 11.87 42.06
CA ASP A 222 -14.12 12.97 42.91
C ASP A 222 -13.00 13.31 43.90
N ILE A 223 -12.21 14.35 43.57
CA ILE A 223 -11.38 15.07 44.54
C ILE A 223 -12.19 16.29 44.99
N SER A 224 -13.40 16.06 45.49
CA SER A 224 -14.11 16.98 46.36
C SER A 224 -14.34 16.31 47.71
N GLY A 225 -13.26 16.16 48.49
CA GLY A 225 -13.37 15.64 49.85
C GLY A 225 -12.02 15.48 50.53
N SER A 226 -11.60 16.52 51.26
CA SER A 226 -10.64 16.49 52.40
C SER A 226 -9.53 17.55 52.31
N GLN A 227 -9.88 18.81 52.55
CA GLN A 227 -9.03 19.74 53.31
C GLN A 227 -9.96 20.77 53.99
N SER A 228 -10.77 20.31 54.94
CA SER A 228 -11.23 21.13 56.07
C SER A 228 -10.76 20.45 57.34
N ARG A 229 -9.67 20.97 57.91
CA ARG A 229 -9.35 20.96 59.34
C ARG A 229 -8.21 21.91 59.62
#